data_AF-E4MVW4-F1
#
_entry.id   AF-E4MVW4-F1
#
_cell.length_a   1.000
_cell.length_b   1.000
_cell.length_c   1.000
_cell.angle_alpha   90.00
_cell.angle_beta   90.00
_cell.angle_gamma   90.00
#
_symmetry.space_group_name_H-M   'P 1'
#
loop_
_entity.id
_entity.type
_entity.pdbx_description
1 polymer ?
#
loop_
_entity_poly.entity_id
_entity_poly.type
_entity_poly.pdbx_seq_one_letter_code
_entity_poly.pdbx_strand_id
1 'polypeptide(L)' 'MRYREKRKNRKFEKTIRYASRKAYAEMRPRIKGRFAKRTDTGESNDVVGHGGIFSGFGLVPTF' A
#
# COMPACT_ATOMS: atom_id res chain seq x y z
N MET A 1 13.18 -16.62 -30.12
CA MET A 1 13.92 -15.54 -29.41
C MET A 1 13.01 -14.99 -28.32
N ARG A 2 13.21 -15.41 -27.06
CA ARG A 2 12.27 -15.22 -25.92
C ARG A 2 11.77 -13.78 -25.73
N TYR A 3 12.59 -12.77 -26.02
CA TYR A 3 12.19 -11.36 -25.89
C TYR A 3 11.07 -10.95 -26.86
N ARG A 4 11.17 -11.33 -28.15
CA ARG A 4 10.22 -10.89 -29.18
C ARG A 4 8.83 -11.49 -28.93
N GLU A 5 8.78 -12.74 -28.50
CA GLU A 5 7.55 -13.43 -28.10
C GLU A 5 6.90 -12.75 -26.88
N LYS A 6 7.69 -12.46 -25.82
CA LYS A 6 7.18 -11.73 -24.64
C LYS A 6 6.72 -10.30 -24.97
N ARG A 7 7.34 -9.62 -25.93
CA ARG A 7 6.96 -8.25 -26.34
C ARG A 7 5.56 -8.21 -26.96
N LYS A 8 5.19 -9.23 -27.75
CA LYS A 8 3.84 -9.34 -28.35
C LYS A 8 2.75 -9.57 -27.29
N ASN A 9 3.07 -10.29 -26.22
CA ASN A 9 2.11 -10.67 -25.17
C ASN A 9 2.08 -9.70 -23.97
N ARG A 10 2.53 -8.45 -24.13
CA ARG A 10 2.50 -7.45 -23.05
C ARG A 10 1.06 -7.02 -22.79
N LYS A 11 0.66 -7.06 -21.53
CA LYS A 11 -0.63 -6.53 -21.07
C LYS A 11 -0.39 -5.13 -20.51
N PHE A 12 -1.03 -4.13 -21.12
CA PHE A 12 -0.92 -2.72 -20.70
C PHE A 12 -2.06 -2.28 -19.78
N GLU A 13 -3.11 -3.10 -19.69
CA GLU A 13 -4.24 -2.87 -18.80
C GLU A 13 -3.83 -2.96 -17.34
N LYS A 14 -4.47 -2.13 -16.51
CA LYS A 14 -4.23 -2.13 -15.07
C LYS A 14 -4.72 -3.44 -14.45
N THR A 15 -3.79 -4.32 -14.11
CA THR A 15 -4.09 -5.61 -13.48
C THR A 15 -3.96 -5.53 -11.96
N ILE A 16 -5.01 -5.92 -11.23
CA ILE A 16 -4.99 -6.04 -9.76
C ILE A 16 -4.64 -7.48 -9.40
N ARG A 17 -3.41 -7.72 -8.96
CA ARG A 17 -2.96 -9.07 -8.59
C ARG A 17 -3.35 -9.48 -7.17
N TYR A 18 -3.42 -8.51 -6.24
CA TYR A 18 -3.66 -8.76 -4.82
C TYR A 18 -4.92 -8.04 -4.36
N ALA A 19 -6.05 -8.75 -4.33
CA ALA A 19 -7.35 -8.18 -4.00
C ALA A 19 -7.39 -7.61 -2.57
N SER A 20 -6.94 -8.37 -1.57
CA SER A 20 -6.97 -7.93 -0.16
C SER A 20 -6.19 -6.64 0.07
N ARG A 21 -5.02 -6.48 -0.58
CA ARG A 21 -4.22 -5.24 -0.47
C ARG A 21 -4.91 -4.04 -1.11
N LYS A 22 -5.68 -4.24 -2.19
CA LYS A 22 -6.49 -3.18 -2.81
C LYS A 22 -7.57 -2.70 -1.84
N ALA A 23 -8.30 -3.63 -1.23
CA ALA A 23 -9.33 -3.32 -0.25
C ALA A 23 -8.76 -2.50 0.92
N TYR A 24 -7.59 -2.88 1.47
CA TYR A 24 -6.95 -2.10 2.55
C TYR A 24 -6.53 -0.70 2.11
N ALA A 25 -6.06 -0.55 0.88
CA ALA A 25 -5.64 0.75 0.35
C ALA A 25 -6.82 1.70 0.04
N GLU A 26 -8.01 1.14 -0.20
CA GLU A 26 -9.25 1.87 -0.43
C GLU A 26 -9.84 2.39 0.89
N MET A 27 -9.81 1.59 1.97
CA MET A 27 -10.32 1.99 3.29
C MET A 27 -9.36 2.88 4.12
N ARG A 28 -8.07 2.95 3.76
CA ARG A 28 -7.06 3.68 4.55
C ARG A 28 -7.17 5.21 4.34
N PRO A 29 -7.15 6.04 5.41
CA PRO A 29 -7.29 7.49 5.29
C PRO A 29 -6.16 8.14 4.48
N ARG A 30 -6.52 9.15 3.67
CA ARG A 30 -5.60 9.90 2.81
C ARG A 30 -5.72 11.41 3.02
N ILE A 31 -4.59 12.11 2.95
CA ILE A 31 -4.51 13.57 2.93
C ILE A 31 -3.70 13.95 1.68
N LYS A 32 -4.30 14.76 0.77
CA LYS A 32 -3.69 15.13 -0.53
C LYS A 32 -3.13 13.94 -1.32
N GLY A 33 -3.86 12.80 -1.34
CA GLY A 33 -3.48 11.58 -2.06
C GLY A 33 -2.47 10.66 -1.35
N ARG A 34 -1.82 11.12 -0.28
CA ARG A 34 -0.87 10.35 0.54
C ARG A 34 -1.59 9.68 1.69
N PHE A 35 -1.16 8.49 2.10
CA PHE A 35 -1.71 7.87 3.31
C PHE A 35 -1.32 8.69 4.54
N ALA A 36 -2.29 8.95 5.41
CA ALA A 36 -2.00 9.50 6.72
C ALA A 36 -1.26 8.44 7.56
N LYS A 37 -0.21 8.86 8.26
CA LYS A 37 0.31 8.08 9.38
C LYS A 37 -0.69 8.23 10.52
N ARG A 38 -0.90 7.17 11.29
CA ARG A 38 -1.55 7.29 12.59
C ARG A 38 -0.55 8.02 13.47
N THR A 39 -0.62 9.34 13.51
CA THR A 39 -0.06 10.10 14.61
C THR A 39 -1.06 9.89 15.73
N ASP A 40 -0.64 9.25 16.82
CA ASP A 40 -1.39 9.31 18.07
C ASP A 40 -1.41 10.79 18.46
N THR A 41 -2.47 11.49 18.06
CA THR A 41 -2.89 12.82 18.48
C THR A 41 -1.84 13.94 18.45
N GLY A 42 -2.01 14.91 17.53
CA GLY A 42 -1.56 16.29 17.72
C GLY A 42 -0.23 16.67 17.08
N GLU A 43 -0.34 17.33 15.93
CA GLU A 43 0.45 18.45 15.40
C GLU A 43 2.00 18.45 15.39
N SER A 44 2.49 19.20 14.41
CA SER A 44 3.85 19.70 14.20
C SER A 44 4.90 18.78 13.57
N ASN A 45 5.55 19.37 12.55
CA ASN A 45 6.79 18.93 11.93
C ASN A 45 7.85 18.70 13.01
N ASP A 46 8.60 17.59 12.96
CA ASP A 46 10.06 17.57 12.97
C ASP A 46 10.61 16.13 12.98
N VAL A 47 11.83 16.02 12.48
CA VAL A 47 12.63 14.81 12.23
C VAL A 47 13.05 14.12 13.53
N VAL A 48 12.78 12.82 13.72
CA VAL A 48 13.72 11.83 14.27
C VAL A 48 13.25 10.41 13.89
N GLY A 49 14.12 9.59 13.31
CA GLY A 49 13.88 8.16 13.14
C GLY A 49 14.19 7.39 14.41
N HIS A 50 13.32 6.47 14.82
CA HIS A 50 13.66 5.33 15.67
C HIS A 50 12.83 4.11 15.24
N GLY A 51 13.52 3.00 15.01
CA GLY A 51 12.93 1.72 14.68
C GLY A 51 12.40 0.97 15.90
N GLY A 52 11.49 0.05 15.61
CA GLY A 52 10.98 -0.99 16.51
C GLY A 52 9.59 -0.69 17.08
N ILE A 53 8.73 -1.65 17.39
CA ILE A 53 8.75 -3.12 17.33
C ILE A 53 7.26 -3.50 17.55
N PHE A 54 6.71 -4.32 16.66
CA PHE A 54 5.58 -5.24 16.86
C PHE A 54 4.39 -4.83 17.77
N SER A 55 3.27 -4.45 17.14
CA SER A 55 1.90 -4.83 17.60
C SER A 55 0.87 -4.61 16.47
N GLY A 56 1.08 -5.26 15.34
CA GLY A 56 0.31 -5.03 14.12
C GLY A 56 -0.27 -6.29 13.51
N PHE A 57 -0.93 -7.15 14.29
CA PHE A 57 -1.86 -8.13 13.71
C PHE A 57 -3.11 -7.37 13.25
N GLY A 58 -3.00 -6.73 12.07
CA GLY A 58 -4.16 -6.20 11.38
C GLY A 58 -5.08 -7.38 11.02
N LEU A 59 -6.32 -7.35 11.50
CA LEU A 59 -7.34 -8.33 11.13
C LEU A 59 -7.37 -8.42 9.61
N VAL A 60 -7.09 -9.61 9.08
CA VAL A 60 -7.30 -9.91 7.67
C VAL A 60 -8.80 -10.12 7.52
N PRO A 61 -9.55 -9.23 6.85
CA PRO A 61 -10.95 -9.44 6.61
C PRO A 61 -11.09 -10.69 5.76
N THR A 62 -11.72 -11.69 6.35
CA THR A 62 -12.26 -12.84 5.65
C THR A 62 -13.51 -12.36 4.92
N PHE A 63 -13.55 -12.59 3.60
CA PHE A 63 -14.77 -12.44 2.82
C PHE A 63 -15.79 -13.50 3.24
#